data_AF-A0A1Q7DUZ2-F1
#
_entry.id   AF-A0A1Q7DUZ2-F1
#
_cell.length_a   1.000
_cell.length_b   1.000
_cell.length_c   1.000
_cell.angle_alpha   90.00
_cell.angle_beta   90.00
_cell.angle_gamma   90.00
#
_symmetry.space_group_name_H-M   'P 1'
#
loop_
_entity.id
_entity.type
_entity.pdbx_description
1 polymer ?
#
loop_
_entity_poly.entity_id
_entity_poly.type
_entity_poly.pdbx_seq_one_letter_code
_entity_poly.pdbx_strand_id
1 'polypeptide(L)'
;MTGDATTPELPPGLLEDYLEGMRGQLGELAAVADHLDADGGDREALEQLRRETHKIHGSAGSFGFWNASRLAAGMEATAKDWLSRPGDSDVERGSLTRWFVARLAEIMRLDVPATPRAERLSTPILQADRLDVPDVIVVEDDPALAELLEYGLRSRAYRFASYRNGREALTDLLALATGGAHPLLLLDVDLPGLDGYSIFEALGRERPGVYRVVFTTVHGDEGEQLRGLEAGALDYLVKPISLRVALEKIRRWVGR
;
A
#
# COMPACT_ATOMS: atom_id res chain seq x y z
N MET A 1 -15.70 -16.00 -2.62
CA MET A 1 -16.96 -15.42 -3.11
C MET A 1 -16.64 -14.02 -3.60
N THR A 2 -16.57 -13.81 -4.91
CA THR A 2 -16.43 -12.47 -5.49
C THR A 2 -17.72 -11.72 -5.21
N GLY A 3 -17.69 -10.84 -4.20
CA GLY A 3 -18.77 -9.90 -3.96
C GLY A 3 -18.78 -8.92 -5.14
N ASP A 4 -19.67 -9.18 -6.09
CA ASP A 4 -20.11 -8.17 -7.05
C ASP A 4 -20.76 -7.07 -6.21
N ALA A 5 -19.97 -6.03 -5.89
CA ALA A 5 -20.43 -4.91 -5.09
C ALA A 5 -21.42 -4.14 -5.95
N THR A 6 -22.71 -4.45 -5.76
CA THR A 6 -23.81 -3.68 -6.31
C THR A 6 -23.56 -2.21 -6.00
N THR A 7 -23.39 -1.39 -7.04
CA THR A 7 -23.25 0.05 -6.88
C THR A 7 -24.44 0.55 -6.04
N PRO A 8 -24.21 1.22 -4.91
CA PRO A 8 -25.31 1.69 -4.08
C PRO A 8 -26.22 2.60 -4.91
N GLU A 9 -27.54 2.37 -4.87
CA GLU A 9 -28.51 3.30 -5.45
C GLU A 9 -28.48 4.59 -4.61
N LEU A 10 -27.79 5.59 -5.14
CA LEU A 10 -27.66 6.90 -4.49
C LEU A 10 -28.86 7.80 -4.86
N PRO A 11 -29.38 8.60 -3.92
CA PRO A 11 -30.32 9.67 -4.24
C PRO A 11 -29.77 10.61 -5.32
N PRO A 12 -30.62 11.18 -6.20
CA PRO A 12 -30.20 12.15 -7.20
C PRO A 12 -29.46 13.33 -6.56
N GLY A 13 -28.34 13.76 -7.17
CA GLY A 13 -27.52 14.89 -6.69
C GLY A 13 -26.58 14.57 -5.52
N LEU A 14 -26.82 13.52 -4.73
CA LEU A 14 -26.01 13.22 -3.54
C LEU A 14 -24.53 12.92 -3.89
N LEU A 15 -24.29 12.24 -5.02
CA LEU A 15 -22.94 11.98 -5.50
C LEU A 15 -22.23 13.28 -5.92
N GLU A 16 -22.95 14.22 -6.54
CA GLU A 16 -22.40 15.49 -6.99
C GLU A 16 -22.01 16.36 -5.78
N ASP A 17 -22.89 16.45 -4.78
CA ASP A 17 -22.62 17.15 -3.52
C ASP A 17 -21.41 16.54 -2.79
N TYR A 18 -21.32 15.21 -2.76
CA TYR A 18 -20.18 14.52 -2.18
C TYR A 18 -18.87 14.85 -2.91
N LEU A 19 -18.87 14.80 -4.24
CA LEU A 19 -17.70 15.09 -5.06
C LEU A 19 -17.27 16.56 -4.95
N GLU A 20 -18.21 17.50 -4.82
CA GLU A 20 -17.91 18.91 -4.58
C GLU A 20 -17.25 19.11 -3.21
N GLY A 21 -17.81 18.51 -2.15
CA GLY A 21 -17.19 18.51 -0.83
C GLY A 21 -15.80 17.87 -0.82
N MET A 22 -15.61 16.80 -1.60
CA MET A 22 -14.33 16.12 -1.73
C MET A 22 -13.26 17.00 -2.39
N ARG A 23 -13.61 17.83 -3.40
CA ARG A 23 -12.63 18.77 -3.97
C ARG A 23 -12.09 19.74 -2.91
N GLY A 24 -12.96 20.25 -2.04
CA GLY A 24 -12.56 21.07 -0.90
C GLY A 24 -11.60 20.34 0.05
N GLN A 25 -11.94 19.11 0.44
CA GLN A 25 -11.09 18.27 1.30
C GLN A 25 -9.72 17.95 0.68
N LEU A 26 -9.68 17.67 -0.63
CA LEU A 26 -8.41 17.46 -1.34
C LEU A 26 -7.55 18.73 -1.38
N GLY A 27 -8.17 19.91 -1.46
CA GLY A 27 -7.48 21.19 -1.32
C GLY A 27 -6.87 21.39 0.07
N GLU A 28 -7.61 21.05 1.13
CA GLU A 28 -7.09 21.08 2.51
C GLU A 28 -5.91 20.11 2.70
N LEU A 29 -6.02 18.89 2.19
CA LEU A 29 -4.94 17.91 2.23
C LEU A 29 -3.71 18.35 1.42
N ALA A 30 -3.90 19.05 0.30
CA ALA A 30 -2.78 19.62 -0.45
C ALA A 30 -2.01 20.67 0.38
N ALA A 31 -2.73 21.56 1.09
CA ALA A 31 -2.11 22.52 2.00
C ALA A 31 -1.37 21.82 3.15
N VAL A 32 -1.95 20.76 3.73
CA VAL A 32 -1.28 19.92 4.74
C VAL A 32 0.03 19.33 4.20
N ALA A 33 0.06 18.92 2.94
CA ALA A 33 1.27 18.41 2.33
C ALA A 33 2.38 19.47 2.24
N ASP A 34 2.04 20.72 1.93
CA ASP A 34 2.99 21.84 1.90
C ASP A 34 3.52 22.16 3.30
N HIS A 35 2.68 22.07 4.34
CA HIS A 35 3.11 22.21 5.73
C HIS A 35 4.10 21.09 6.12
N LEU A 36 3.80 19.84 5.78
CA LEU A 36 4.66 18.68 6.08
C LEU A 36 5.97 18.64 5.28
N ASP A 37 6.06 19.37 4.17
CA ASP A 37 7.31 19.62 3.47
C ASP A 37 8.20 20.63 4.19
N ALA A 38 7.59 21.70 4.71
CA ALA A 38 8.30 22.74 5.44
C ALA A 38 8.75 22.26 6.83
N ASP A 39 7.88 21.53 7.53
CA ASP A 39 8.15 20.89 8.81
C ASP A 39 7.45 19.53 8.88
N GLY A 40 8.19 18.46 8.60
CA GLY A 40 7.66 17.10 8.69
C GLY A 40 7.17 16.74 10.09
N GLY A 41 7.63 17.43 11.15
CA GLY A 41 7.22 17.22 12.53
C GLY A 41 5.98 18.01 12.94
N ASP A 42 5.39 18.82 12.06
CA ASP A 42 4.24 19.66 12.36
C ASP A 42 3.05 18.81 12.84
N ARG A 43 2.82 18.86 14.15
CA ARG A 43 1.80 18.07 14.82
C ARG A 43 0.39 18.47 14.38
N GLU A 44 0.15 19.75 14.12
CA GLU A 44 -1.16 20.23 13.70
C GLU A 44 -1.48 19.70 12.30
N ALA A 45 -0.53 19.78 11.37
CA ALA A 45 -0.64 19.22 10.03
C ALA A 45 -0.86 17.70 10.06
N LEU A 46 -0.11 16.96 10.89
CA LEU A 46 -0.29 15.52 11.07
C LEU A 46 -1.67 15.15 11.65
N GLU A 47 -2.17 15.92 12.60
CA GLU A 47 -3.50 15.71 13.16
C GLU A 47 -4.60 16.03 12.15
N GLN A 48 -4.42 17.06 11.31
CA GLN A 48 -5.32 17.38 10.21
C GLN A 48 -5.33 16.28 9.15
N LEU A 49 -4.15 15.83 8.70
CA LEU A 49 -4.02 14.69 7.79
C LEU A 49 -4.83 13.49 8.28
N ARG A 50 -4.61 13.07 9.53
CA ARG A 50 -5.32 11.93 10.13
C ARG A 50 -6.84 12.13 10.11
N ARG A 51 -7.32 13.32 10.47
CA ARG A 51 -8.77 13.63 10.48
C ARG A 51 -9.38 13.55 9.08
N GLU A 52 -8.74 14.16 8.09
CA GLU A 52 -9.27 14.17 6.73
C GLU A 52 -9.21 12.77 6.10
N THR A 53 -8.11 12.02 6.29
CA THR A 53 -8.05 10.62 5.83
C THR A 53 -9.10 9.74 6.49
N HIS A 54 -9.42 9.97 7.77
CA HIS A 54 -10.48 9.24 8.48
C HIS A 54 -11.86 9.51 7.89
N LYS A 55 -12.18 10.78 7.58
CA LYS A 55 -13.45 11.15 6.92
C LYS A 55 -13.58 10.52 5.55
N ILE A 56 -12.52 10.53 4.75
CA ILE A 56 -12.51 9.92 3.40
C ILE A 56 -12.69 8.40 3.53
N HIS A 57 -11.92 7.76 4.40
CA HIS A 57 -12.03 6.32 4.66
C HIS A 57 -13.47 5.92 5.05
N GLY A 58 -14.08 6.67 5.97
CA GLY A 58 -15.43 6.39 6.48
C GLY A 58 -16.58 6.72 5.53
N SER A 59 -16.35 7.44 4.41
CA SER A 59 -17.42 7.88 3.50
C SER A 59 -17.28 7.35 2.07
N ALA A 60 -16.07 7.30 1.51
CA ALA A 60 -15.85 7.04 0.08
C ALA A 60 -16.43 5.71 -0.41
N GLY A 61 -16.38 4.66 0.41
CA GLY A 61 -16.97 3.36 0.09
C GLY A 61 -18.49 3.43 -0.13
N SER A 62 -19.21 4.20 0.68
CA SER A 62 -20.67 4.39 0.55
C SER A 62 -21.08 5.07 -0.75
N PHE A 63 -20.15 5.76 -1.42
CA PHE A 63 -20.36 6.39 -2.72
C PHE A 63 -19.80 5.56 -3.89
N GLY A 64 -19.38 4.31 -3.65
CA GLY A 64 -18.83 3.43 -4.66
C GLY A 64 -17.32 3.59 -4.90
N PHE A 65 -16.64 4.48 -4.18
CA PHE A 65 -15.19 4.70 -4.29
C PHE A 65 -14.41 3.82 -3.30
N TRP A 66 -14.58 2.50 -3.43
CA TRP A 66 -13.95 1.52 -2.52
C TRP A 66 -12.42 1.61 -2.51
N ASN A 67 -11.79 1.78 -3.67
CA ASN A 67 -10.33 1.95 -3.76
C ASN A 67 -9.86 3.22 -3.05
N ALA A 68 -10.61 4.32 -3.15
CA ALA A 68 -10.29 5.56 -2.43
C ALA A 68 -10.42 5.38 -0.91
N SER A 69 -11.48 4.70 -0.46
CA SER A 69 -11.68 4.39 0.97
C SER A 69 -10.53 3.56 1.54
N ARG A 70 -10.05 2.55 0.80
CA ARG A 70 -8.93 1.69 1.22
C ARG A 70 -7.58 2.42 1.20
N LEU A 71 -7.32 3.22 0.17
CA LEU A 71 -6.14 4.08 0.12
C LEU A 71 -6.11 5.04 1.32
N ALA A 72 -7.26 5.65 1.63
CA ALA A 72 -7.40 6.53 2.79
C ALA A 72 -7.19 5.79 4.12
N ALA A 73 -7.59 4.52 4.24
CA ALA A 73 -7.32 3.71 5.43
C ALA A 73 -5.82 3.53 5.68
N GLY A 74 -5.06 3.22 4.64
CA GLY A 74 -3.60 3.08 4.72
C GLY A 74 -2.91 4.41 5.05
N MET A 75 -3.37 5.51 4.47
CA MET A 75 -2.87 6.85 4.80
C MET A 75 -3.22 7.25 6.24
N GLU A 76 -4.42 6.92 6.73
CA GLU A 76 -4.81 7.16 8.13
C GLU A 76 -3.92 6.39 9.10
N ALA A 77 -3.64 5.10 8.80
CA ALA A 77 -2.71 4.29 9.59
C ALA A 77 -1.30 4.88 9.60
N THR A 78 -0.84 5.39 8.46
CA THR A 78 0.45 6.07 8.32
C THR A 78 0.51 7.36 9.14
N ALA A 79 -0.53 8.19 9.09
CA ALA A 79 -0.62 9.42 9.87
C ALA A 79 -0.66 9.17 11.39
N LYS A 80 -1.36 8.12 11.84
CA LYS A 80 -1.35 7.68 13.25
C LYS A 80 0.06 7.31 13.72
N ASP A 81 0.80 6.58 12.89
CA ASP A 81 2.18 6.20 13.22
C ASP A 81 3.11 7.43 13.28
N TRP A 82 3.00 8.37 12.33
CA TRP A 82 3.74 9.65 12.38
C TRP A 82 3.44 10.47 13.64
N LEU A 83 2.18 10.54 14.07
CA LEU A 83 1.79 11.24 15.31
C LEU A 83 2.38 10.63 16.58
N SER A 84 2.65 9.33 16.57
CA SER A 84 3.31 8.65 17.69
C SER A 84 4.80 8.99 17.77
N ARG A 85 5.40 9.44 16.65
CA ARG A 85 6.84 9.74 16.51
C ARG A 85 7.06 10.93 15.56
N PRO A 86 6.71 12.15 15.96
CA PRO A 86 6.74 13.31 15.06
C PRO A 86 8.15 13.66 14.57
N GLY A 87 9.19 13.42 15.38
CA GLY A 87 10.59 13.75 15.04
C GLY A 87 11.32 12.75 14.12
N ASP A 88 10.64 11.72 13.62
CA ASP A 88 11.24 10.71 12.73
C ASP A 88 11.04 11.11 11.25
N SER A 89 12.12 11.48 10.57
CA SER A 89 12.10 12.04 9.21
C SER A 89 12.36 11.01 8.10
N ASP A 90 12.25 9.71 8.36
CA ASP A 90 12.60 8.66 7.38
C ASP A 90 11.68 8.59 6.15
N VAL A 91 10.64 9.41 6.07
CA VAL A 91 9.77 9.54 4.90
C VAL A 91 9.57 11.02 4.59
N GLU A 92 9.66 11.39 3.32
CA GLU A 92 9.19 12.70 2.84
C GLU A 92 7.67 12.81 3.00
N ARG A 93 7.21 13.21 4.20
CA ARG A 93 5.80 13.19 4.60
C ARG A 93 4.93 14.06 3.68
N GLY A 94 5.43 15.23 3.28
CA GLY A 94 4.74 16.10 2.33
C GLY A 94 4.65 15.48 0.93
N SER A 95 5.74 14.90 0.39
CA SER A 95 5.71 14.16 -0.88
C SER A 95 4.70 13.01 -0.88
N LEU A 96 4.64 12.19 0.19
CA LEU A 96 3.65 11.12 0.30
C LEU A 96 2.22 11.67 0.37
N THR A 97 2.01 12.75 1.11
CA THR A 97 0.69 13.39 1.24
C THR A 97 0.23 13.98 -0.10
N ARG A 98 1.11 14.63 -0.85
CA ARG A 98 0.80 15.11 -2.22
C ARG A 98 0.48 13.96 -3.17
N TRP A 99 1.26 12.89 -3.13
CA TRP A 99 0.97 11.70 -3.95
C TRP A 99 -0.41 11.12 -3.61
N PHE A 100 -0.75 11.04 -2.32
CA PHE A 100 -2.06 10.58 -1.86
C PHE A 100 -3.21 11.45 -2.39
N VAL A 101 -3.07 12.78 -2.32
CA VAL A 101 -4.05 13.73 -2.86
C VAL A 101 -4.23 13.54 -4.37
N ALA A 102 -3.14 13.51 -5.12
CA ALA A 102 -3.18 13.32 -6.57
C ALA A 102 -3.84 11.99 -6.95
N ARG A 103 -3.56 10.92 -6.19
CA ARG A 103 -4.11 9.61 -6.47
C ARG A 103 -5.61 9.53 -6.15
N LEU A 104 -6.07 10.13 -5.05
CA LEU A 104 -7.49 10.25 -4.76
C LEU A 104 -8.25 11.04 -5.83
N ALA A 105 -7.67 12.17 -6.26
CA ALA A 105 -8.24 12.97 -7.35
C ALA A 105 -8.42 12.13 -8.62
N GLU A 106 -7.43 11.31 -8.98
CA GLU A 106 -7.51 10.41 -10.14
C GLU A 106 -8.59 9.33 -9.97
N ILE A 107 -8.63 8.63 -8.82
CA ILE A 107 -9.63 7.59 -8.54
C ILE A 107 -11.05 8.16 -8.61
N MET A 108 -11.25 9.38 -8.11
CA MET A 108 -12.54 10.06 -8.06
C MET A 108 -12.83 10.93 -9.30
N ARG A 109 -11.89 11.01 -10.25
CA ARG A 109 -11.97 11.83 -11.47
C ARG A 109 -12.25 13.31 -11.18
N LEU A 110 -11.58 13.85 -10.16
CA LEU A 110 -11.67 15.24 -9.74
C LEU A 110 -10.49 16.04 -10.32
N ASP A 111 -10.79 17.25 -10.79
CA ASP A 111 -9.75 18.24 -11.09
C ASP A 111 -9.39 18.96 -9.79
N VAL A 112 -8.12 18.94 -9.42
CA VAL A 112 -7.61 19.57 -8.19
C VAL A 112 -6.54 20.58 -8.63
N PRO A 113 -6.55 21.83 -8.13
CA PRO A 113 -5.58 22.85 -8.49
C PRO A 113 -4.15 22.29 -8.36
N ALA A 114 -3.39 22.43 -9.45
CA ALA A 114 -2.15 21.72 -9.72
C ALA A 114 -1.30 21.43 -8.46
N THR A 115 -1.36 20.18 -7.97
CA THR A 115 -0.19 19.58 -7.34
C THR A 115 0.90 19.58 -8.41
N PRO A 116 2.11 20.13 -8.17
CA PRO A 116 3.21 20.02 -9.12
C PRO A 116 3.28 18.55 -9.53
N ARG A 117 3.04 18.32 -10.82
CA ARG A 117 2.91 17.02 -11.46
C ARG A 117 3.91 16.10 -10.79
N ALA A 118 3.46 15.11 -10.01
CA ALA A 118 4.31 14.05 -9.48
C ALA A 118 5.09 13.54 -10.69
N GLU A 119 6.33 13.99 -10.84
CA GLU A 119 7.04 13.94 -12.10
C GLU A 119 7.27 12.48 -12.40
N ARG A 120 6.41 11.93 -13.26
CA ARG A 120 6.50 10.59 -13.84
C ARG A 120 7.11 9.61 -12.84
N LEU A 121 6.31 9.19 -11.86
CA LEU A 121 6.48 7.89 -11.22
C LEU A 121 6.29 6.84 -12.31
N SER A 122 7.29 6.76 -13.18
CA SER A 122 7.43 5.78 -14.23
C SER A 122 7.39 4.47 -13.48
N THR A 123 6.33 3.70 -13.70
CA THR A 123 6.36 2.29 -13.40
C THR A 123 7.69 1.77 -13.95
N PRO A 124 8.54 1.09 -13.17
CA PRO A 124 9.24 -0.01 -13.78
C PRO A 124 8.12 -0.99 -14.15
N ILE A 125 7.48 -0.79 -15.30
CA ILE A 125 7.04 -1.91 -16.12
C ILE A 125 8.32 -2.71 -16.21
N LEU A 126 8.37 -3.88 -15.56
CA LEU A 126 9.51 -4.81 -15.53
C LEU A 126 10.54 -4.37 -16.56
N GLN A 127 11.54 -3.58 -16.13
CA GLN A 127 12.54 -3.12 -17.09
C GLN A 127 13.19 -4.42 -17.52
N ALA A 128 12.84 -4.84 -18.75
CA ALA A 128 13.27 -6.08 -19.36
C ALA A 128 14.76 -6.03 -19.72
N ASP A 129 15.55 -5.26 -18.97
CA ASP A 129 16.97 -5.46 -18.85
C ASP A 129 17.19 -6.59 -17.87
N ARG A 130 17.28 -7.77 -18.47
CA ARG A 130 17.84 -8.98 -17.90
C ARG A 130 19.13 -8.62 -17.16
N LEU A 131 19.14 -8.67 -15.81
CA LEU A 131 20.25 -9.17 -14.98
C LEU A 131 20.07 -9.06 -13.45
N ASP A 132 19.12 -8.28 -12.90
CA ASP A 132 19.03 -8.10 -11.44
C ASP A 132 17.74 -8.66 -10.82
N VAL A 133 17.90 -9.52 -9.81
CA VAL A 133 16.82 -10.11 -9.00
C VAL A 133 16.18 -9.05 -8.10
N PRO A 134 14.84 -9.00 -7.96
CA PRO A 134 14.19 -8.02 -7.09
C PRO A 134 14.60 -8.19 -5.63
N ASP A 135 14.74 -7.07 -4.92
CA ASP A 135 14.93 -7.07 -3.47
C ASP A 135 13.62 -7.44 -2.76
N VAL A 136 12.51 -6.94 -3.30
CA VAL A 136 11.15 -7.12 -2.75
C VAL A 136 10.20 -7.57 -3.85
N ILE A 137 9.32 -8.52 -3.56
CA ILE A 137 8.23 -8.95 -4.43
C ILE A 137 6.94 -8.74 -3.67
N VAL A 138 5.99 -8.02 -4.27
CA VAL A 138 4.67 -7.74 -3.67
C VAL A 138 3.63 -8.60 -4.39
N VAL A 139 2.82 -9.35 -3.64
CA VAL A 139 1.68 -10.11 -4.18
C VAL A 139 0.43 -9.66 -3.42
N GLU A 140 -0.33 -8.76 -4.04
CA GLU A 140 -1.44 -8.03 -3.40
C GLU A 140 -2.49 -7.67 -4.46
N ASP A 141 -3.72 -8.18 -4.29
CA ASP A 141 -4.82 -7.93 -5.23
C ASP A 141 -5.50 -6.58 -5.00
N ASP A 142 -5.36 -5.96 -3.82
CA ASP A 142 -5.87 -4.60 -3.58
C ASP A 142 -5.02 -3.56 -4.34
N PRO A 143 -5.56 -2.91 -5.38
CA PRO A 143 -4.84 -1.93 -6.18
C PRO A 143 -4.28 -0.79 -5.31
N ALA A 144 -5.08 -0.29 -4.37
CA ALA A 144 -4.73 0.84 -3.52
C ALA A 144 -3.56 0.51 -2.59
N LEU A 145 -3.59 -0.66 -1.96
CA LEU A 145 -2.52 -1.06 -1.04
C LEU A 145 -1.21 -1.31 -1.77
N ALA A 146 -1.21 -2.06 -2.88
CA ALA A 146 0.07 -2.27 -3.55
C ALA A 146 0.59 -0.99 -4.22
N GLU A 147 -0.25 -0.05 -4.67
CA GLU A 147 0.23 1.26 -5.13
C GLU A 147 0.92 2.05 -4.00
N LEU A 148 0.38 2.01 -2.78
CA LEU A 148 0.99 2.61 -1.60
C LEU A 148 2.35 1.95 -1.28
N LEU A 149 2.41 0.62 -1.30
CA LEU A 149 3.66 -0.13 -1.07
C LEU A 149 4.70 0.17 -2.16
N GLU A 150 4.29 0.15 -3.43
CA GLU A 150 5.15 0.45 -4.58
C GLU A 150 5.69 1.89 -4.52
N TYR A 151 4.87 2.86 -4.12
CA TYR A 151 5.35 4.23 -3.88
C TYR A 151 6.47 4.24 -2.84
N GLY A 152 6.26 3.58 -1.70
CA GLY A 152 7.28 3.48 -0.65
C GLY A 152 8.56 2.78 -1.10
N LEU A 153 8.43 1.68 -1.85
CA LEU A 153 9.56 0.93 -2.40
C LEU A 153 10.36 1.78 -3.40
N ARG A 154 9.69 2.51 -4.30
CA ARG A 154 10.33 3.45 -5.24
C ARG A 154 11.07 4.57 -4.50
N SER A 155 10.43 5.16 -3.48
CA SER A 155 11.03 6.26 -2.69
C SER A 155 12.34 5.88 -2.00
N ARG A 156 12.54 4.58 -1.71
CA ARG A 156 13.75 4.02 -1.07
C ARG A 156 14.65 3.27 -2.05
N ALA A 157 14.43 3.41 -3.35
CA ALA A 157 15.21 2.75 -4.41
C ALA A 157 15.36 1.23 -4.20
N TYR A 158 14.30 0.56 -3.74
CA TYR A 158 14.23 -0.90 -3.82
C TYR A 158 13.98 -1.33 -5.27
N ARG A 159 14.64 -2.41 -5.70
CA ARG A 159 14.21 -3.15 -6.89
C ARG A 159 13.05 -4.03 -6.48
N PHE A 160 11.93 -3.95 -7.18
CA PHE A 160 10.78 -4.77 -6.85
C PHE A 160 10.00 -5.26 -8.06
N ALA A 161 9.27 -6.37 -7.85
CA ALA A 161 8.23 -6.85 -8.73
C ALA A 161 6.89 -6.83 -7.99
N SER A 162 5.79 -6.68 -8.72
CA SER A 162 4.43 -6.58 -8.16
C SER A 162 3.50 -7.47 -8.95
N TYR A 163 2.71 -8.27 -8.24
CA TYR A 163 1.72 -9.20 -8.79
C TYR A 163 0.36 -8.91 -8.18
N ARG A 164 -0.67 -8.89 -9.02
CA ARG A 164 -2.07 -8.70 -8.62
C ARG A 164 -2.86 -10.00 -8.55
N ASN A 165 -2.23 -11.12 -8.88
CA ASN A 165 -2.85 -12.43 -8.96
C ASN A 165 -1.91 -13.50 -8.39
N GLY A 166 -2.40 -14.29 -7.43
CA GLY A 166 -1.60 -15.31 -6.77
C GLY A 166 -1.11 -16.44 -7.69
N ARG A 167 -1.87 -16.81 -8.73
CA ARG A 167 -1.48 -17.89 -9.67
C ARG A 167 -0.38 -17.44 -10.62
N GLU A 168 -0.49 -16.22 -11.13
CA GLU A 168 0.56 -15.59 -11.92
C GLU A 168 1.84 -15.46 -11.09
N ALA A 169 1.72 -14.92 -9.86
CA ALA A 169 2.83 -14.79 -8.93
C ALA A 169 3.54 -16.12 -8.69
N LEU A 170 2.79 -17.18 -8.31
CA LEU A 170 3.39 -18.49 -8.06
C LEU A 170 4.12 -19.04 -9.29
N THR A 171 3.52 -18.91 -10.48
CA THR A 171 4.12 -19.39 -11.74
C THR A 171 5.48 -18.74 -11.97
N ASP A 172 5.56 -17.42 -11.86
CA ASP A 172 6.80 -16.68 -12.09
C ASP A 172 7.82 -16.88 -10.96
N LEU A 173 7.38 -16.96 -9.71
CA LEU A 173 8.25 -17.22 -8.56
C LEU A 173 8.92 -18.60 -8.62
N LEU A 174 8.23 -19.61 -9.16
CA LEU A 174 8.84 -20.92 -9.40
C LEU A 174 9.89 -20.87 -10.52
N ALA A 175 9.68 -20.02 -11.53
CA ALA A 175 10.59 -19.86 -12.67
C ALA A 175 11.75 -18.88 -12.42
N LEU A 176 11.68 -18.02 -11.39
CA LEU A 176 12.64 -16.97 -11.14
C LEU A 176 14.04 -17.52 -10.79
N ALA A 177 15.01 -17.21 -11.65
CA ALA A 177 16.42 -17.51 -11.43
C ALA A 177 17.04 -16.49 -10.47
N THR A 178 17.12 -16.81 -9.18
CA THR A 178 17.60 -15.88 -8.16
C THR A 178 19.12 -15.76 -8.05
N GLY A 179 19.89 -16.64 -8.69
CA GLY A 179 21.37 -16.59 -8.64
C GLY A 179 21.95 -16.63 -7.23
N GLY A 180 21.23 -17.19 -6.25
CA GLY A 180 21.61 -17.21 -4.83
C GLY A 180 21.12 -16.01 -4.01
N ALA A 181 20.43 -15.04 -4.62
CA ALA A 181 19.71 -14.00 -3.88
C ALA A 181 18.45 -14.57 -3.22
N HIS A 182 18.01 -13.88 -2.15
CA HIS A 182 16.84 -14.25 -1.35
C HIS A 182 15.85 -13.08 -1.25
N PRO A 183 14.98 -12.87 -2.26
CA PRO A 183 14.02 -11.77 -2.26
C PRO A 183 13.07 -11.83 -1.07
N LEU A 184 12.68 -10.66 -0.57
CA LEU A 184 11.58 -10.53 0.39
C LEU A 184 10.24 -10.57 -0.36
N LEU A 185 9.40 -11.53 -0.07
CA LEU A 185 8.03 -11.64 -0.56
C LEU A 185 7.07 -11.04 0.47
N LEU A 186 6.43 -9.93 0.12
CA LEU A 186 5.22 -9.42 0.79
C LEU A 186 4.02 -10.14 0.18
N LEU A 187 3.45 -11.08 0.91
CA LEU A 187 2.42 -12.00 0.40
C LEU A 187 1.09 -11.77 1.09
N ASP A 188 0.08 -11.37 0.33
CA ASP A 188 -1.27 -11.30 0.89
C ASP A 188 -1.84 -12.69 1.15
N VAL A 189 -2.41 -12.85 2.34
CA VAL A 189 -3.06 -14.10 2.76
C VAL A 189 -4.35 -14.30 1.96
N ASP A 190 -5.14 -13.25 1.80
CA ASP A 190 -6.53 -13.33 1.33
C ASP A 190 -6.69 -13.16 -0.19
N LEU A 191 -5.70 -13.62 -0.96
CA LEU A 191 -5.71 -13.54 -2.41
C LEU A 191 -6.87 -14.33 -3.04
N PRO A 192 -7.58 -13.76 -4.04
CA PRO A 192 -8.69 -14.44 -4.69
C PRO A 192 -8.22 -15.65 -5.51
N GLY A 193 -8.79 -16.82 -5.19
CA GLY A 193 -8.67 -18.05 -5.97
C GLY A 193 -7.43 -18.91 -5.71
N LEU A 194 -6.35 -18.34 -5.16
CA LEU A 194 -5.22 -19.06 -4.58
C LEU A 194 -4.67 -18.22 -3.43
N ASP A 195 -4.89 -18.67 -2.20
CA ASP A 195 -4.51 -17.94 -0.99
C ASP A 195 -2.99 -17.92 -0.77
N GLY A 196 -2.53 -16.96 0.03
CA GLY A 196 -1.11 -16.75 0.32
C GLY A 196 -0.45 -17.92 1.05
N TYR A 197 -1.17 -18.64 1.92
CA TYR A 197 -0.59 -19.81 2.60
C TYR A 197 -0.32 -20.94 1.61
N SER A 198 -1.24 -21.20 0.69
CA SER A 198 -1.05 -22.18 -0.39
C SER A 198 0.16 -21.84 -1.27
N ILE A 199 0.39 -20.55 -1.58
CA ILE A 199 1.58 -20.09 -2.32
C ILE A 199 2.84 -20.33 -1.49
N PHE A 200 2.82 -19.95 -0.21
CA PHE A 200 3.94 -20.14 0.71
C PHE A 200 4.36 -21.60 0.84
N GLU A 201 3.40 -22.52 1.02
CA GLU A 201 3.66 -23.97 1.08
C GLU A 201 4.27 -24.51 -0.22
N ALA A 202 3.74 -24.10 -1.38
CA ALA A 202 4.26 -24.50 -2.68
C ALA A 202 5.71 -24.04 -2.86
N LEU A 203 6.02 -22.78 -2.51
CA LEU A 203 7.38 -22.24 -2.55
C LEU A 203 8.30 -22.94 -1.55
N GLY A 204 7.83 -23.27 -0.34
CA GLY A 204 8.59 -24.03 0.64
C GLY A 204 8.99 -25.42 0.15
N ARG A 205 8.10 -26.09 -0.61
CA ARG A 205 8.37 -27.41 -1.20
C ARG A 205 9.27 -27.35 -2.43
N GLU A 206 9.01 -26.42 -3.34
CA GLU A 206 9.62 -26.41 -4.68
C GLU A 206 10.83 -25.48 -4.79
N ARG A 207 10.92 -24.47 -3.92
CA ARG A 207 11.98 -23.46 -3.86
C ARG A 207 12.42 -23.23 -2.40
N PRO A 208 12.77 -24.29 -1.63
CA PRO A 208 13.05 -24.19 -0.20
C PRO A 208 14.15 -23.16 0.09
N GLY A 209 13.87 -22.23 1.01
CA GLY A 209 14.81 -21.20 1.46
C GLY A 209 15.10 -20.09 0.45
N VAL A 210 14.49 -20.10 -0.74
CA VAL A 210 14.70 -19.06 -1.76
C VAL A 210 14.06 -17.73 -1.35
N TYR A 211 12.83 -17.77 -0.83
CA TYR A 211 12.06 -16.56 -0.51
C TYR A 211 11.99 -16.33 0.99
N ARG A 212 12.21 -15.08 1.39
CA ARG A 212 11.93 -14.57 2.73
C ARG A 212 10.50 -14.06 2.74
N VAL A 213 9.60 -14.59 3.56
CA VAL A 213 8.17 -14.26 3.44
C VAL A 213 7.68 -13.45 4.63
N VAL A 214 7.01 -12.33 4.35
CA VAL A 214 6.25 -11.54 5.30
C VAL A 214 4.81 -11.48 4.79
N PHE A 215 3.87 -11.91 5.62
CA PHE A 215 2.46 -11.91 5.24
C PHE A 215 1.82 -10.54 5.42
N THR A 216 0.92 -10.16 4.51
CA THR A 216 -0.09 -9.13 4.76
C THR A 216 -1.42 -9.80 5.02
N THR A 217 -2.21 -9.30 5.97
CA THR A 217 -3.48 -9.94 6.32
C THR A 217 -4.46 -8.96 6.95
N VAL A 218 -5.76 -9.18 6.78
CA VAL A 218 -6.81 -8.48 7.55
C VAL A 218 -7.01 -9.09 8.94
N HIS A 219 -6.46 -10.28 9.18
CA HIS A 219 -6.62 -11.04 10.41
C HIS A 219 -5.49 -10.72 11.39
N GLY A 220 -5.83 -9.91 12.39
CA GLY A 220 -4.90 -9.51 13.45
C GLY A 220 -4.84 -10.46 14.64
N ASP A 221 -5.54 -11.61 14.61
CA ASP A 221 -5.57 -12.51 15.75
C ASP A 221 -4.24 -13.26 15.93
N GLU A 222 -3.91 -13.55 17.19
CA GLU A 222 -2.63 -14.17 17.54
C GLU A 222 -2.50 -15.58 16.97
N GLY A 223 -3.61 -16.30 16.81
CA GLY A 223 -3.61 -17.68 16.34
C GLY A 223 -3.19 -17.79 14.87
N GLU A 224 -3.73 -16.94 14.01
CA GLU A 224 -3.37 -16.93 12.58
C GLU A 224 -1.92 -16.47 12.36
N GLN A 225 -1.47 -15.47 13.11
CA GLN A 225 -0.08 -15.02 13.06
C GLN A 225 0.89 -16.10 13.55
N LEU A 226 0.54 -16.79 14.63
CA LEU A 226 1.38 -17.86 15.17
C LEU A 226 1.54 -19.00 14.16
N ARG A 227 0.46 -19.40 13.49
CA ARG A 227 0.51 -20.50 12.49
C ARG A 227 1.55 -20.26 11.40
N GLY A 228 1.60 -19.08 10.77
CA GLY A 228 2.58 -18.88 9.70
C GLY A 228 3.99 -18.56 10.22
N LEU A 229 4.14 -17.99 11.42
CA LEU A 229 5.46 -17.92 12.08
C LEU A 229 6.01 -19.33 12.35
N GLU A 230 5.20 -20.24 12.87
CA GLU A 230 5.55 -21.66 13.07
C GLU A 230 5.86 -22.36 11.74
N ALA A 231 5.19 -21.97 10.66
CA ALA A 231 5.46 -22.47 9.30
C ALA A 231 6.73 -21.86 8.66
N GLY A 232 7.39 -20.90 9.31
CA GLY A 232 8.66 -20.31 8.87
C GLY A 232 8.56 -18.96 8.16
N ALA A 233 7.41 -18.28 8.20
CA ALA A 233 7.32 -16.89 7.81
C ALA A 233 8.10 -15.99 8.80
N LEU A 234 8.61 -14.87 8.30
CA LEU A 234 9.47 -13.97 9.08
C LEU A 234 8.66 -13.01 9.94
N ASP A 235 7.54 -12.53 9.44
CA ASP A 235 6.76 -11.48 10.07
C ASP A 235 5.37 -11.32 9.43
N TYR A 236 4.57 -10.43 10.01
CA TYR A 236 3.24 -10.04 9.54
C TYR A 236 3.07 -8.52 9.48
N LEU A 237 2.21 -8.10 8.57
CA LEU A 237 1.67 -6.75 8.42
C LEU A 237 0.13 -6.83 8.44
N VAL A 238 -0.47 -6.34 9.53
CA VAL A 238 -1.93 -6.31 9.68
C VAL A 238 -2.49 -5.10 8.94
N LYS A 239 -3.50 -5.33 8.10
CA LYS A 239 -4.25 -4.30 7.37
C LYS A 239 -5.22 -3.58 8.33
N PRO A 240 -5.39 -2.23 8.23
CA PRO A 240 -4.75 -1.33 7.28
C PRO A 240 -3.26 -1.09 7.61
N ILE A 241 -2.42 -1.17 6.59
CA ILE A 241 -0.96 -1.13 6.73
C ILE A 241 -0.48 0.33 6.76
N SER A 242 0.28 0.69 7.81
CA SER A 242 1.09 1.91 7.80
C SER A 242 2.29 1.71 6.86
N LEU A 243 2.46 2.63 5.90
CA LEU A 243 3.57 2.55 4.93
C LEU A 243 4.93 2.58 5.63
N ARG A 244 5.09 3.42 6.66
CA ARG A 244 6.34 3.48 7.44
C ARG A 244 6.65 2.14 8.10
N VAL A 245 5.66 1.52 8.75
CA VAL A 245 5.83 0.20 9.40
C VAL A 245 6.20 -0.86 8.37
N ALA A 246 5.55 -0.87 7.20
CA ALA A 246 5.91 -1.77 6.11
C ALA A 246 7.37 -1.57 5.66
N LEU A 247 7.78 -0.32 5.41
CA LEU A 247 9.14 -0.02 4.96
C LEU A 247 10.21 -0.35 5.99
N GLU A 248 9.93 -0.21 7.29
CA GLU A 248 10.85 -0.63 8.36
C GLU A 248 11.00 -2.15 8.42
N LYS A 249 9.91 -2.90 8.31
CA LYS A 249 9.98 -4.37 8.23
C LYS A 249 10.72 -4.82 6.96
N ILE A 250 10.46 -4.17 5.83
CA ILE A 250 11.16 -4.45 4.56
C ILE A 250 12.66 -4.20 4.73
N ARG A 251 13.06 -3.04 5.28
CA ARG A 251 14.47 -2.71 5.54
C ARG A 251 15.15 -3.77 6.40
N ARG A 252 14.50 -4.16 7.51
CA ARG A 252 14.98 -5.22 8.42
C ARG A 252 15.22 -6.54 7.69
N TRP A 253 14.29 -6.99 6.85
CA TRP A 253 14.32 -8.33 6.26
C TRP A 253 15.07 -8.41 4.92
N VAL A 254 15.19 -7.31 4.19
CA VAL A 254 16.10 -7.20 3.05
C VAL A 254 17.56 -7.11 3.55
N GLY A 255 17.79 -6.46 4.70
CA GLY A 255 19.11 -6.34 5.32
C GLY A 255 19.90 -5.11 4.84
N ARG A 256 19.21 -3.97 4.69
CA ARG A 256 19.82 -2.67 4.38
C ARG A 256 19.93 -1.78 5.62
#